data_AF-A0A9D6NJQ9-F1
#
_entry.id   AF-A0A9D6NJQ9-F1
#
_cell.length_a   1.000
_cell.length_b   1.000
_cell.length_c   1.000
_cell.angle_alpha   90.00
_cell.angle_beta   90.00
_cell.angle_gamma   90.00
#
_symmetry.space_group_name_H-M   'P 1'
#
loop_
_entity.id
_entity.type
_entity.pdbx_description
1 polymer ?
#
loop_
_entity_poly.entity_id
_entity_poly.type
_entity_poly.pdbx_seq_one_letter_code
_entity_poly.pdbx_strand_id
1 'polypeptide(L)' 'MAETVEAIYENGILRLVQPLQGIPEHSTVKVTVEIKDQPHHPLADCLGTLSDEDAADMLRIIEDEFEQVNLSEWQ' A
#
# COMPACT_ATOMS: atom_id res chain seq x y z
N MET A 1 -30.48 -17.54 0.25
CA MET A 1 -30.14 -16.12 0.07
C MET A 1 -28.65 -16.05 -0.22
N ALA A 2 -28.24 -15.32 -1.24
CA ALA A 2 -26.83 -15.15 -1.61
C ALA A 2 -26.50 -13.67 -1.44
N GLU A 3 -25.48 -13.38 -0.63
CA GLU A 3 -25.00 -12.03 -0.36
C GLU A 3 -23.51 -12.01 -0.69
N THR A 4 -23.07 -10.99 -1.43
CA THR A 4 -21.66 -10.76 -1.71
C THR A 4 -21.15 -9.74 -0.71
N VAL A 5 -20.12 -10.11 0.05
CA VAL A 5 -19.48 -9.25 1.03
C VAL A 5 -18.01 -9.07 0.72
N GLU A 6 -17.45 -7.93 1.11
CA GLU A 6 -16.03 -7.66 0.93
C GLU A 6 -15.23 -8.16 2.14
N ALA A 7 -14.09 -8.78 1.84
CA ALA A 7 -13.16 -9.29 2.83
C ALA A 7 -11.72 -9.03 2.38
N ILE A 8 -10.85 -8.77 3.36
CA ILE A 8 -9.41 -8.68 3.16
C ILE A 8 -8.82 -10.04 3.51
N TYR A 9 -8.03 -10.61 2.60
CA TYR A 9 -7.29 -11.84 2.87
C TYR A 9 -5.93 -11.48 3.48
N GLU A 10 -5.71 -11.86 4.75
CA GLU A 10 -4.49 -11.55 5.49
C GLU A 10 -4.10 -12.73 6.38
N ASN A 11 -2.83 -13.14 6.35
CA ASN A 11 -2.30 -14.23 7.19
C ASN A 11 -3.09 -15.55 7.09
N GLY A 12 -3.65 -15.87 5.92
CA GLY A 12 -4.45 -17.08 5.71
C GLY A 12 -5.90 -16.98 6.20
N ILE A 13 -6.35 -15.80 6.63
CA ILE A 13 -7.68 -15.57 7.19
C ILE A 13 -8.43 -14.54 6.32
N LEU A 14 -9.70 -14.83 6.02
CA LEU A 14 -10.61 -13.85 5.42
C LEU A 14 -11.19 -12.96 6.52
N ARG A 15 -10.76 -11.71 6.58
CA ARG A 15 -11.28 -10.69 7.49
C ARG A 15 -12.38 -9.91 6.79
N LEU A 16 -13.61 -10.08 7.22
CA LEU A 16 -14.74 -9.31 6.69
C LEU A 16 -14.54 -7.81 6.95
N VAL A 17 -14.77 -6.98 5.94
CA VAL A 17 -14.76 -5.50 6.09
C VAL A 17 -15.97 -5.05 6.90
N GLN A 18 -17.09 -5.75 6.78
CA GLN A 18 -18.33 -5.49 7.49
C GLN A 18 -18.88 -6.81 8.06
N PRO A 19 -19.45 -6.80 9.28
CA PRO A 19 -20.00 -8.00 9.89
C PRO A 19 -21.20 -8.53 9.09
N LEU A 20 -21.26 -9.86 8.93
CA LEU A 20 -22.42 -10.53 8.36
C LEU A 20 -23.61 -10.41 9.33
N GLN A 21 -24.76 -9.96 8.82
CA GLN A 21 -25.99 -9.90 9.61
C GLN A 21 -26.93 -11.04 9.28
N GLY A 22 -27.70 -11.49 10.28
CA GLY A 22 -28.74 -12.49 10.08
C GLY A 22 -28.25 -13.94 9.89
N ILE A 23 -26.95 -14.20 10.08
CA ILE A 23 -26.39 -15.57 10.08
C ILE A 23 -26.20 -16.01 11.54
N PRO A 24 -26.79 -17.14 11.96
CA PRO A 24 -26.58 -17.67 13.31
C PRO A 24 -25.13 -18.11 13.52
N GLU A 25 -24.60 -17.87 14.72
CA GLU A 25 -23.30 -18.42 15.11
C GLU A 25 -23.26 -19.94 14.93
N HIS A 26 -22.06 -20.48 14.64
CA HIS A 26 -21.82 -21.91 14.38
C HIS A 26 -22.53 -22.52 13.15
N SER A 27 -23.11 -21.69 12.28
CA SER A 27 -23.67 -22.16 11.01
C SER A 27 -22.57 -22.54 10.02
N THR A 28 -22.77 -23.60 9.24
CA THR A 28 -21.92 -23.91 8.08
C THR A 28 -22.31 -23.02 6.91
N VAL A 29 -21.36 -22.28 6.35
CA VAL A 29 -21.59 -21.39 5.20
C VAL A 29 -20.74 -21.83 4.00
N LYS A 30 -21.26 -21.59 2.79
CA LYS A 30 -20.49 -21.77 1.55
C LYS A 30 -19.91 -20.42 1.14
N VAL A 31 -18.59 -20.35 0.99
CA VAL A 31 -17.86 -19.15 0.58
C VAL A 31 -17.40 -19.29 -0.87
N THR A 32 -17.62 -18.26 -1.68
CA THR A 32 -17.03 -18.12 -3.01
C THR A 32 -16.00 -17.01 -2.93
N VAL A 33 -14.75 -17.29 -3.35
CA VAL A 33 -13.66 -16.31 -3.36
C VAL A 33 -13.39 -15.88 -4.79
N GLU A 34 -13.52 -14.59 -5.04
CA GLU A 34 -13.15 -13.97 -6.31
C GLU A 34 -12.00 -13.00 -6.04
N ILE A 35 -10.85 -13.25 -6.66
CA ILE A 35 -9.71 -12.33 -6.59
C ILE A 35 -9.99 -11.22 -7.59
N LYS A 36 -10.31 -10.02 -7.11
CA LYS A 36 -10.26 -8.82 -7.95
C LYS A 36 -8.77 -8.59 -8.25
N ASP A 37 -8.38 -8.66 -9.51
CA ASP A 37 -7.06 -8.18 -9.96
C ASP A 37 -6.98 -6.68 -9.64
N GLN A 38 -6.53 -6.35 -8.43
CA GLN A 38 -5.99 -5.04 -8.17
C GLN A 38 -4.54 -5.08 -8.65
N PRO A 39 -4.15 -4.25 -9.62
CA PRO A 39 -2.75 -4.16 -10.00
C PRO A 39 -1.96 -3.88 -8.73
N HIS A 40 -0.90 -4.67 -8.52
CA HIS A 40 0.02 -4.47 -7.41
C HIS A 40 0.40 -2.99 -7.40
N HIS A 41 0.02 -2.25 -6.36
CA HIS A 41 0.33 -0.83 -6.31
C HIS A 41 1.86 -0.73 -6.34
N PRO A 42 2.49 0.06 -7.22
CA PRO A 42 3.95 0.09 -7.36
C PRO A 42 4.69 0.39 -6.04
N LEU A 43 4.00 1.02 -5.09
CA LEU A 43 4.50 1.36 -3.76
C LEU A 43 4.03 0.41 -2.64
N ALA A 44 3.30 -0.66 -2.95
CA ALA A 44 2.85 -1.63 -1.95
C ALA A 44 4.03 -2.29 -1.22
N ASP A 45 5.16 -2.45 -1.91
CA ASP A 45 6.40 -3.00 -1.36
C ASP A 45 7.40 -1.92 -0.94
N CYS A 46 7.05 -0.63 -1.06
CA CYS A 46 7.87 0.48 -0.58
C CYS A 46 7.68 0.67 0.94
N LEU A 47 8.05 -0.35 1.71
CA LEU A 47 8.31 -0.25 3.14
C LEU A 47 9.83 -0.25 3.34
N GLY A 48 10.43 0.94 3.29
CA GLY A 48 11.84 1.13 3.54
C GLY A 48 12.06 2.36 4.41
N THR A 49 12.79 2.21 5.50
CA THR A 49 13.43 3.33 6.18
C THR A 49 14.70 3.64 5.42
N LEU A 50 14.88 4.88 4.98
CA LEU A 50 16.14 5.35 4.44
C LEU A 50 17.16 5.42 5.58
N SER A 51 18.38 4.94 5.35
CA SER A 51 19.43 5.10 6.36
C SER A 51 19.84 6.57 6.48
N ASP A 52 20.31 7.00 7.65
CA ASP A 52 20.76 8.39 7.83
C ASP A 52 21.93 8.74 6.90
N GLU A 53 22.75 7.75 6.52
CA GLU A 53 23.85 7.90 5.56
C GLU A 53 23.32 8.20 4.15
N ASP A 54 22.40 7.37 3.65
CA ASP A 54 21.78 7.59 2.34
C ASP A 54 21.02 8.91 2.29
N ALA A 55 20.35 9.28 3.40
CA ALA A 55 19.65 10.55 3.53
C ALA A 55 20.61 11.75 3.46
N ALA A 56 21.75 11.66 4.13
CA ALA A 56 22.78 12.71 4.11
C ALA A 56 23.42 12.86 2.72
N ASP A 57 23.70 11.75 2.04
CA ASP A 57 24.25 11.77 0.68
C ASP A 57 23.26 12.38 -0.32
N MET A 58 21.97 12.08 -0.22
CA MET A 58 20.94 12.72 -1.04
C MET A 58 20.85 14.23 -0.79
N LEU A 59 20.92 14.66 0.46
CA LEU A 59 20.93 16.09 0.81
C LEU A 59 22.14 16.79 0.19
N ARG A 60 23.33 16.19 0.26
CA ARG A 60 24.55 16.75 -0.34
C ARG A 60 24.42 16.94 -1.85
N ILE A 61 23.85 15.95 -2.55
CA ILE A 61 23.63 16.04 -4.01
C ILE A 61 22.67 17.19 -4.33
N ILE A 62 21.59 17.35 -3.55
CA ILE A 62 20.64 18.45 -3.74
C ILE A 62 21.32 19.80 -3.52
N GLU A 63 22.14 19.95 -2.48
CA GLU A 63 22.90 21.17 -2.22
C GLU A 63 23.88 21.47 -3.37
N ASP A 64 24.62 20.46 -3.83
CA ASP A 64 25.59 20.58 -4.92
C ASP A 64 24.93 20.98 -6.26
N GLU A 65 23.74 20.45 -6.55
CA GLU A 65 23.04 20.64 -7.84
C GLU A 65 22.05 21.80 -7.86
N PHE A 66 21.36 22.08 -6.75
CA PHE A 66 20.23 23.03 -6.70
C PHE A 66 20.54 24.34 -5.97
N GLU A 67 21.59 24.44 -5.16
CA GLU A 67 21.95 25.71 -4.49
C GLU A 67 22.89 26.59 -5.32
N GLN A 68 23.41 26.11 -6.46
CA GLN A 68 24.24 26.89 -7.36
C GLN A 68 23.39 27.60 -8.43
N VAL A 69 22.75 28.71 -8.07
CA VAL A 69 22.16 29.62 -9.08
C VAL A 69 23.29 30.30 -9.86
N ASN A 70 23.55 29.81 -11.07
CA ASN A 70 24.49 30.47 -11.97
C ASN A 70 23.85 31.72 -12.60
N LEU A 71 24.17 32.89 -12.06
CA LEU A 71 23.66 34.19 -12.53
C LEU A 71 24.02 34.50 -14.00
N SER A 72 24.97 33.77 -14.59
CA SER A 72 25.36 33.93 -16.00
C SER A 72 24.54 33.08 -16.99
N GLU A 73 23.71 32.14 -16.51
CA GLU A 73 22.84 31.33 -17.38
C GLU A 73 21.65 32.10 -17.98
N TRP A 74 21.39 33.31 -17.47
CA TRP A 74 20.27 34.17 -17.91
C TRP A 74 20.72 35.41 -18.71
N GLN A 75 21.94 35.42 -19.25
CA GLN A 75 22.42 36.48 -20.15
C GLN A 75 22.04 36.27 -21.62
#